data_AF-A0A9D5W7G6-F1
#
_entry.id   AF-A0A9D5W7G6-F1
#
_cell.length_a   1.000
_cell.length_b   1.000
_cell.length_c   1.000
_cell.angle_alpha   90.00
_cell.angle_beta   90.00
_cell.angle_gamma   90.00
#
_symmetry.space_group_name_H-M   'P 1'
#
loop_
_entity.id
_entity.type
_entity.pdbx_description
1 polymer ?
#
loop_
_entity_poly.entity_id
_entity_poly.type
_entity_poly.pdbx_seq_one_letter_code
_entity_poly.pdbx_strand_id
1 'polypeptide(L)'
;MLKKMFGSKGKDAAQDAARTQVMELLDMALAQRTKFHLVFDNEVTSVHNLSCTLLSFNSGQIKLELTSLKQAGKRWAGEALTCYFKVVEKTPKVREIFHSFRSVVEEAGQSEHETVLLTIRTPAVVGQDQRRKSLRIAPDMSSFVSLYCWPFSASGAVDVCSPKLTLADFKTPSVRLANISAGGLKLVVKNAKLREVAGDFQKGSRLVIQAKVEGIPGTTMDECWLIAKAVMIYEDFVTKDVHIGMEFIGVGKADPETQKIAWKKVADNVIEDLATWTHHWHLDLYRERGV
;
A
#
# COMPACT_ATOMS: atom_id res chain seq x y z
N MET A 1 -0.52 -14.61 55.18
CA MET A 1 0.33 -15.20 54.10
C MET A 1 -0.52 -15.86 53.00
N LEU A 2 -1.53 -15.16 52.42
CA LEU A 2 -2.54 -15.82 51.56
C LEU A 2 -3.11 -14.94 50.43
N LYS A 3 -2.36 -13.92 49.96
CA LYS A 3 -2.80 -13.02 48.87
C LYS A 3 -2.07 -13.18 47.52
N LYS A 4 -1.17 -14.18 47.37
CA LYS A 4 -0.37 -14.37 46.14
C LYS A 4 -0.76 -15.57 45.26
N MET A 5 -1.71 -16.43 45.65
CA MET A 5 -1.99 -17.67 44.87
C MET A 5 -3.12 -17.57 43.84
N PHE A 6 -3.95 -16.50 43.84
CA PHE A 6 -5.08 -16.38 42.92
C PHE A 6 -4.83 -15.47 41.70
N GLY A 7 -3.66 -14.84 41.60
CA GLY A 7 -3.31 -13.95 40.47
C GLY A 7 -2.58 -14.61 39.30
N SER A 8 -2.03 -15.82 39.47
CA SER A 8 -1.28 -16.55 38.43
C SER A 8 -2.20 -17.27 37.45
N LYS A 9 -3.17 -18.05 37.96
CA LYS A 9 -4.06 -18.88 37.15
C LYS A 9 -4.84 -18.10 36.07
N GLY A 10 -5.24 -16.87 36.37
CA GLY A 10 -5.93 -16.02 35.39
C GLY A 10 -5.02 -15.47 34.29
N LYS A 11 -3.74 -15.25 34.58
CA LYS A 11 -2.75 -14.83 33.59
C LYS A 11 -2.33 -15.97 32.67
N ASP A 12 -2.14 -17.16 33.24
CA ASP A 12 -1.75 -18.36 32.49
C ASP A 12 -2.87 -18.75 31.50
N ALA A 13 -4.14 -18.74 31.94
CA ALA A 13 -5.29 -19.03 31.07
C ALA A 13 -5.49 -17.99 29.96
N ALA A 14 -5.28 -16.69 30.24
CA ALA A 14 -5.37 -15.64 29.23
C ALA A 14 -4.24 -15.74 28.20
N GLN A 15 -3.04 -16.11 28.64
CA GLN A 15 -1.89 -16.30 27.76
C GLN A 15 -2.05 -17.54 26.87
N ASP A 16 -2.61 -18.62 27.41
CA ASP A 16 -2.96 -19.82 26.64
C ASP A 16 -4.06 -19.53 25.62
N ALA A 17 -5.10 -18.78 25.98
CA ALA A 17 -6.14 -18.36 25.05
C ALA A 17 -5.59 -17.49 23.91
N ALA A 18 -4.73 -16.52 24.23
CA ALA A 18 -4.07 -15.69 23.22
C ALA A 18 -3.20 -16.53 22.28
N ARG A 19 -2.45 -17.50 22.81
CA ARG A 19 -1.63 -18.40 21.99
C ARG A 19 -2.48 -19.26 21.06
N THR A 20 -3.59 -19.81 21.55
CA THR A 20 -4.55 -20.56 20.72
C THR A 20 -5.09 -19.68 19.59
N GLN A 21 -5.49 -18.45 19.89
CA GLN A 21 -5.97 -17.50 18.89
C GLN A 21 -4.90 -17.19 17.81
N VAL A 22 -3.64 -17.02 18.20
CA VAL A 22 -2.54 -16.82 17.24
C VAL A 22 -2.43 -18.01 16.30
N MET A 23 -2.46 -19.23 16.84
CA MET A 23 -2.33 -20.45 16.03
C MET A 23 -3.52 -20.63 15.08
N GLU A 24 -4.74 -20.35 15.52
CA GLU A 24 -5.95 -20.39 14.67
C GLU A 24 -5.88 -19.37 13.52
N LEU A 25 -5.43 -18.14 13.80
CA LEU A 25 -5.26 -17.11 12.77
C LEU A 25 -4.18 -17.50 11.74
N LEU A 26 -3.07 -18.09 12.19
CA LEU A 26 -2.02 -18.57 11.30
C LEU A 26 -2.47 -19.78 10.48
N ASP A 27 -3.28 -20.67 11.06
CA ASP A 27 -3.87 -21.81 10.34
C ASP A 27 -4.81 -21.33 9.23
N MET A 28 -5.71 -20.39 9.55
CA MET A 28 -6.56 -19.75 8.54
C MET A 28 -5.74 -19.05 7.45
N ALA A 29 -4.69 -18.32 7.81
CA ALA A 29 -3.82 -17.66 6.85
C ALA A 29 -3.08 -18.65 5.95
N LEU A 30 -2.65 -19.81 6.49
CA LEU A 30 -2.03 -20.89 5.71
C LEU A 30 -3.04 -21.52 4.75
N ALA A 31 -4.23 -21.88 5.24
CA ALA A 31 -5.30 -22.47 4.44
C ALA A 31 -5.75 -21.55 3.29
N GLN A 32 -5.79 -20.24 3.53
CA GLN A 32 -6.15 -19.23 2.54
C GLN A 32 -4.98 -18.81 1.63
N ARG A 33 -3.77 -19.34 1.87
CA ARG A 33 -2.53 -18.92 1.18
C ARG A 33 -2.35 -17.41 1.22
N THR A 34 -2.63 -16.81 2.38
CA THR A 34 -2.60 -15.37 2.57
C THR A 34 -1.19 -14.83 2.33
N LYS A 35 -1.11 -13.72 1.61
CA LYS A 35 0.11 -12.95 1.44
C LYS A 35 0.35 -12.08 2.66
N PHE A 36 1.53 -12.20 3.24
CA PHE A 36 2.01 -11.36 4.33
C PHE A 36 2.82 -10.20 3.77
N HIS A 37 2.75 -9.05 4.44
CA HIS A 37 3.58 -7.88 4.18
C HIS A 37 4.48 -7.63 5.38
N LEU A 38 5.78 -7.50 5.12
CA LEU A 38 6.79 -7.29 6.15
C LEU A 38 7.25 -5.83 6.12
N VAL A 39 7.34 -5.22 7.29
CA VAL A 39 7.91 -3.89 7.51
C VAL A 39 8.95 -4.03 8.61
N PHE A 40 10.22 -3.80 8.30
CA PHE A 40 11.27 -3.75 9.32
C PHE A 40 11.17 -2.45 10.10
N ASP A 41 11.42 -2.52 11.41
CA ASP A 41 11.39 -1.33 12.28
C ASP A 41 12.56 -0.39 11.95
N ASN A 42 13.69 -0.97 11.53
CA ASN A 42 14.89 -0.25 11.11
C ASN A 42 15.05 -0.30 9.57
N GLU A 43 15.77 0.67 9.01
CA GLU A 43 16.13 0.71 7.57
C GLU A 43 17.24 -0.30 7.23
N VAL A 44 16.98 -1.59 7.47
CA VAL A 44 17.91 -2.71 7.18
C VAL A 44 17.83 -3.16 5.72
N THR A 45 16.92 -2.57 4.96
CA THR A 45 16.70 -2.86 3.55
C THR A 45 16.16 -1.62 2.82
N SER A 46 16.64 -1.40 1.60
CA SER A 46 16.10 -0.39 0.68
C SER A 46 14.78 -0.83 0.02
N VAL A 47 14.25 -2.00 0.39
CA VAL A 47 13.05 -2.61 -0.19
C VAL A 47 11.84 -2.34 0.71
N HIS A 48 11.02 -1.37 0.33
CA HIS A 48 9.89 -0.88 1.15
C HIS A 48 8.59 -1.71 1.04
N ASN A 49 8.59 -2.82 0.29
CA ASN A 49 7.39 -3.62 0.01
C ASN A 49 7.66 -5.13 0.04
N LEU A 50 8.33 -5.60 1.09
CA LEU A 50 8.54 -7.02 1.28
C LEU A 50 7.21 -7.73 1.45
N SER A 51 7.03 -8.77 0.65
CA SER A 51 5.87 -9.63 0.78
C SER A 51 6.31 -11.08 0.74
N CYS A 52 5.64 -11.91 1.52
CA CYS A 52 5.95 -13.31 1.66
C CYS A 52 4.70 -14.17 1.77
N THR A 53 4.90 -15.47 1.62
CA THR A 53 3.88 -16.50 1.83
C THR A 53 4.24 -17.28 3.09
N LEU A 54 3.23 -17.66 3.87
CA LEU A 54 3.40 -18.55 5.00
C LEU A 54 3.63 -19.97 4.51
N LEU A 55 4.78 -20.57 4.88
CA LEU A 55 5.10 -21.96 4.52
C LEU A 55 4.65 -22.93 5.62
N SER A 56 5.01 -22.61 6.86
CA SER A 56 4.68 -23.42 8.03
C SER A 56 4.83 -22.57 9.29
N PHE A 57 4.23 -23.02 10.37
CA PHE A 57 4.39 -22.42 11.68
C PHE A 57 4.29 -23.48 12.76
N ASN A 58 4.88 -23.18 13.91
CA ASN A 58 4.69 -23.92 15.14
C ASN A 58 4.63 -22.92 16.30
N SER A 59 4.61 -23.45 17.51
CA SER A 59 4.42 -22.64 18.71
C SER A 59 5.58 -21.71 19.07
N GLY A 60 6.74 -21.81 18.39
CA GLY A 60 7.91 -20.96 18.58
C GLY A 60 8.37 -20.24 17.32
N GLN A 61 8.14 -20.80 16.13
CA GLN A 61 8.65 -20.26 14.87
C GLN A 61 7.61 -20.23 13.76
N ILE A 62 7.73 -19.24 12.88
CA ILE A 62 7.01 -19.07 11.63
C ILE A 62 8.02 -19.05 10.49
N LYS A 63 7.82 -19.88 9.47
CA LYS A 63 8.64 -19.91 8.25
C LYS A 63 7.91 -19.23 7.11
N LEU A 64 8.57 -18.23 6.53
CA LEU A 64 8.05 -17.40 5.45
C LEU A 64 8.94 -17.50 4.22
N GLU A 65 8.34 -17.48 3.04
CA GLU A 65 9.05 -17.39 1.77
C GLU A 65 8.83 -16.02 1.12
N LEU A 66 9.91 -15.29 0.86
CA LEU A 66 9.87 -14.01 0.17
C LEU A 66 10.01 -14.23 -1.35
N THR A 67 8.89 -14.13 -2.04
CA THR A 67 8.80 -14.36 -3.50
C THR A 67 9.40 -13.25 -4.36
N SER A 68 9.72 -12.09 -3.75
CA SER A 68 10.19 -10.90 -4.46
C SER A 68 11.68 -10.65 -4.33
N LEU A 69 12.43 -11.53 -3.65
CA LEU A 69 13.85 -11.38 -3.41
C LEU A 69 14.62 -12.66 -3.70
N LYS A 70 15.77 -12.48 -4.34
CA LYS A 70 16.75 -13.55 -4.59
C LYS A 70 17.77 -13.70 -3.46
N GLN A 71 17.97 -12.67 -2.64
CA GLN A 71 18.93 -12.70 -1.55
C GLN A 71 18.45 -11.93 -0.33
N ALA A 72 18.65 -12.51 0.85
CA ALA A 72 18.39 -11.85 2.12
C ALA A 72 19.49 -10.83 2.42
N GLY A 73 19.15 -9.76 3.12
CA GLY A 73 20.16 -8.85 3.66
C GLY A 73 20.97 -9.54 4.75
N LYS A 74 22.29 -9.38 4.73
CA LYS A 74 23.22 -9.97 5.73
C LYS A 74 22.94 -9.57 7.17
N ARG A 75 22.16 -8.49 7.38
CA ARG A 75 21.85 -7.90 8.69
C ARG A 75 20.41 -8.17 9.15
N TRP A 76 19.68 -9.08 8.52
CA TRP A 76 18.27 -9.28 8.86
C TRP A 76 18.09 -10.07 10.14
N ALA A 77 18.97 -11.02 10.45
CA ALA A 77 18.89 -11.78 11.70
C ALA A 77 19.01 -10.85 12.92
N GLY A 78 18.10 -11.00 13.87
CA GLY A 78 17.97 -10.15 15.05
C GLY A 78 17.13 -8.89 14.86
N GLU A 79 16.75 -8.54 13.63
CA GLU A 79 15.95 -7.34 13.38
C GLU A 79 14.49 -7.55 13.70
N ALA A 80 13.89 -6.52 14.31
CA ALA A 80 12.47 -6.49 14.58
C ALA A 80 11.69 -6.09 13.30
N LEU A 81 10.54 -6.72 13.14
CA LEU A 81 9.63 -6.42 12.04
C LEU A 81 8.18 -6.51 12.48
N THR A 82 7.33 -5.86 11.70
CA THR A 82 5.88 -5.97 11.80
C THR A 82 5.35 -6.69 10.57
N CYS A 83 4.59 -7.76 10.80
CA CYS A 83 3.88 -8.55 9.80
C CYS A 83 2.45 -8.04 9.69
N TYR A 84 1.98 -7.79 8.46
CA TYR A 84 0.58 -7.49 8.17
C TYR A 84 -0.01 -8.54 7.24
N PHE A 85 -1.22 -8.99 7.52
CA PHE A 85 -1.91 -9.98 6.70
C PHE A 85 -3.42 -9.80 6.79
N LYS A 86 -4.16 -10.48 5.91
CA LYS A 86 -5.62 -10.48 5.95
C LYS A 86 -6.16 -11.91 5.95
N VAL A 87 -7.24 -12.12 6.68
CA VAL A 87 -8.03 -13.36 6.62
C VAL A 87 -9.43 -13.01 6.17
N VAL A 88 -10.05 -13.91 5.41
CA VAL A 88 -11.44 -13.80 4.97
C VAL A 88 -12.29 -14.72 5.83
N GLU A 89 -13.19 -14.15 6.62
CA GLU A 89 -14.22 -14.90 7.34
C GLU A 89 -15.46 -15.01 6.45
N LYS A 90 -15.99 -16.21 6.28
CA LYS A 90 -17.10 -16.48 5.33
C LYS A 90 -18.49 -16.50 5.99
N THR A 91 -18.58 -16.56 7.32
CA THR A 91 -19.84 -16.79 8.04
C THR A 91 -19.96 -15.79 9.20
N PRO A 92 -21.08 -15.06 9.38
CA PRO A 92 -22.34 -15.07 8.61
C PRO A 92 -22.34 -14.17 7.35
N LYS A 93 -21.32 -13.34 7.16
CA LYS A 93 -21.09 -12.56 5.93
C LYS A 93 -19.61 -12.63 5.57
N VAL A 94 -19.29 -12.58 4.29
CA VAL A 94 -17.90 -12.50 3.82
C VAL A 94 -17.29 -11.18 4.30
N ARG A 95 -16.30 -11.25 5.19
CA ARG A 95 -15.60 -10.08 5.74
C ARG A 95 -14.09 -10.29 5.61
N GLU A 96 -13.40 -9.27 5.12
CA GLU A 96 -11.94 -9.22 5.17
C GLU A 96 -11.52 -8.55 6.48
N ILE A 97 -10.72 -9.26 7.29
CA ILE A 97 -10.18 -8.74 8.54
C ILE A 97 -8.67 -8.61 8.41
N PHE A 98 -8.15 -7.43 8.75
CA PHE A 98 -6.72 -7.13 8.72
C PHE A 98 -6.10 -7.34 10.09
N HIS A 99 -4.99 -8.07 10.11
CA HIS A 99 -4.25 -8.40 11.31
C HIS A 99 -2.81 -7.95 11.20
N SER A 100 -2.20 -7.67 12.35
CA SER A 100 -0.76 -7.45 12.44
C SER A 100 -0.16 -8.09 13.69
N PHE A 101 1.12 -8.36 13.63
CA PHE A 101 1.92 -8.71 14.80
C PHE A 101 3.36 -8.27 14.63
N ARG A 102 4.02 -8.01 15.75
CA ARG A 102 5.46 -7.76 15.79
C ARG A 102 6.22 -9.06 16.05
N SER A 103 7.35 -9.23 15.40
CA SER A 103 8.23 -10.37 15.57
C SER A 103 9.70 -9.95 15.38
N VAL A 104 10.60 -10.91 15.56
CA VAL A 104 12.04 -10.77 15.35
C VAL A 104 12.47 -11.87 14.38
N VAL A 105 13.33 -11.51 13.43
CA VAL A 105 13.96 -12.47 12.53
C VAL A 105 14.97 -13.30 13.32
N GLU A 106 14.78 -14.61 13.35
CA GLU A 106 15.73 -15.53 13.97
C GLU A 106 16.76 -15.99 12.94
N GLU A 107 16.33 -16.23 11.71
CA GLU A 107 17.19 -16.70 10.63
C GLU A 107 16.71 -16.15 9.28
N ALA A 108 17.65 -15.84 8.40
CA ALA A 108 17.39 -15.51 7.00
C ALA A 108 18.34 -16.32 6.11
N GLY A 109 17.78 -17.09 5.20
CA GLY A 109 18.50 -17.99 4.31
C GLY A 109 17.95 -17.98 2.88
N GLN A 110 18.33 -18.98 2.11
CA GLN A 110 17.81 -19.24 0.77
C GLN A 110 17.15 -20.62 0.72
N SER A 111 16.09 -20.73 -0.07
CA SER A 111 15.49 -22.01 -0.44
C SER A 111 16.31 -22.69 -1.53
N GLU A 112 15.98 -23.96 -1.81
CA GLU A 112 16.50 -24.70 -2.95
C GLU A 112 16.17 -24.06 -4.31
N HIS A 113 15.16 -23.18 -4.35
CA HIS A 113 14.72 -22.46 -5.55
C HIS A 113 15.25 -21.01 -5.63
N GLU A 114 16.32 -20.69 -4.89
CA GLU A 114 16.93 -19.36 -4.83
C GLU A 114 15.98 -18.24 -4.35
N THR A 115 14.87 -18.60 -3.68
CA THR A 115 13.99 -17.64 -3.00
C THR A 115 14.49 -17.41 -1.57
N VAL A 116 14.21 -16.24 -1.00
CA VAL A 116 14.63 -15.96 0.38
C VAL A 116 13.68 -16.65 1.37
N LEU A 117 14.24 -17.42 2.28
CA LEU A 117 13.53 -18.02 3.42
C LEU A 117 13.79 -17.20 4.68
N LEU A 118 12.74 -16.90 5.42
CA LEU A 118 12.80 -16.16 6.67
C LEU A 118 12.15 -16.97 7.79
N THR A 119 12.91 -17.27 8.83
CA THR A 119 12.38 -17.82 10.08
C THR A 119 12.24 -16.68 11.06
N ILE A 120 11.01 -16.42 11.52
CA ILE A 120 10.70 -15.42 12.54
C ILE A 120 10.09 -16.10 13.76
N ARG A 121 10.18 -15.44 14.90
CA ARG A 121 9.54 -15.94 16.13
C ARG A 121 8.01 -15.89 16.03
N THR A 122 7.32 -16.90 16.55
CA THR A 122 5.86 -16.85 16.70
C THR A 122 5.48 -15.73 17.69
N PRO A 123 4.57 -14.80 17.32
CA PRO A 123 4.20 -13.70 18.20
C PRO A 123 3.39 -14.19 19.39
N ALA A 124 3.47 -13.47 20.51
CA ALA A 124 2.63 -13.77 21.68
C ALA A 124 1.16 -13.33 21.48
N VAL A 125 0.94 -12.30 20.66
CA VAL A 125 -0.38 -11.71 20.40
C VAL A 125 -0.45 -11.27 18.94
N VAL A 126 -1.61 -11.42 18.32
CA VAL A 126 -1.95 -10.84 17.02
C VAL A 126 -3.02 -9.77 17.24
N GLY A 127 -2.74 -8.55 16.80
CA GLY A 127 -3.68 -7.44 16.83
C GLY A 127 -4.51 -7.35 15.55
N GLN A 128 -5.55 -6.52 15.59
CA GLN A 128 -6.23 -6.03 14.40
C GLN A 128 -5.67 -4.64 14.07
N ASP A 129 -4.96 -4.55 12.96
CA ASP A 129 -4.33 -3.31 12.52
C ASP A 129 -4.18 -3.32 11.00
N GLN A 130 -4.30 -2.13 10.40
CA GLN A 130 -4.30 -1.96 8.96
C GLN A 130 -3.04 -1.22 8.53
N ARG A 131 -2.18 -1.90 7.74
CA ARG A 131 -0.95 -1.32 7.19
C ARG A 131 -1.16 0.02 6.47
N ARG A 132 -2.28 0.16 5.76
CA ARG A 132 -2.56 1.33 4.93
C ARG A 132 -3.43 2.30 5.71
N LYS A 133 -2.92 3.51 5.93
CA LYS A 133 -3.63 4.62 6.58
C LYS A 133 -4.83 5.14 5.77
N SER A 134 -4.89 4.85 4.48
CA SER A 134 -5.94 5.33 3.58
C SER A 134 -6.41 4.25 2.61
N LEU A 135 -7.71 4.29 2.31
CA LEU A 135 -8.33 3.41 1.34
C LEU A 135 -7.75 3.61 -0.06
N ARG A 136 -7.56 2.52 -0.80
CA ARG A 136 -7.19 2.54 -2.22
C ARG A 136 -8.37 2.06 -3.04
N ILE A 137 -8.79 2.89 -3.98
CA ILE A 137 -9.89 2.58 -4.89
C ILE A 137 -9.39 2.68 -6.33
N ALA A 138 -9.87 1.78 -7.19
CA ALA A 138 -9.78 1.99 -8.63
C ALA A 138 -10.92 2.94 -9.00
N PRO A 139 -10.64 4.21 -9.32
CA PRO A 139 -11.70 5.16 -9.61
C PRO A 139 -12.29 4.88 -10.99
N ASP A 140 -13.56 5.23 -11.18
CA ASP A 140 -14.12 5.34 -12.52
C ASP A 140 -13.56 6.61 -13.18
N MET A 141 -13.07 6.48 -14.41
CA MET A 141 -12.56 7.61 -15.18
C MET A 141 -13.67 8.57 -15.62
N SER A 142 -14.95 8.17 -15.52
CA SER A 142 -16.10 9.05 -15.70
C SER A 142 -16.19 10.12 -14.59
N SER A 143 -15.72 9.83 -13.38
CA SER A 143 -15.77 10.76 -12.24
C SER A 143 -14.81 11.95 -12.38
N PHE A 144 -13.88 11.92 -13.34
CA PHE A 144 -12.94 13.01 -13.58
C PHE A 144 -13.46 13.94 -14.70
N VAL A 145 -13.57 15.21 -14.36
CA VAL A 145 -13.77 16.31 -15.32
C VAL A 145 -12.48 16.58 -16.08
N SER A 146 -11.35 16.62 -15.36
CA SER A 146 -10.02 16.72 -15.97
C SER A 146 -8.98 15.94 -15.17
N LEU A 147 -7.98 15.44 -15.88
CA LEU A 147 -6.81 14.79 -15.29
C LEU A 147 -5.62 15.06 -16.19
N TYR A 148 -4.63 15.76 -15.68
CA TYR A 148 -3.42 16.11 -16.41
C TYR A 148 -2.18 15.75 -15.62
N CYS A 149 -1.14 15.32 -16.29
CA CYS A 149 0.16 15.05 -15.67
C CYS A 149 1.29 15.73 -16.45
N TRP A 150 2.19 16.36 -15.72
CA TRP A 150 3.39 16.99 -16.24
C TRP A 150 4.64 16.44 -15.53
N PRO A 151 5.80 16.35 -16.21
CA PRO A 151 7.07 16.15 -15.56
C PRO A 151 7.33 17.29 -14.57
N PHE A 152 7.82 16.94 -13.39
CA PHE A 152 8.20 17.95 -12.41
C PHE A 152 9.55 18.58 -12.77
N SER A 153 9.60 19.91 -12.84
CA SER A 153 10.86 20.66 -12.91
C SER A 153 11.30 21.11 -11.50
N ALA A 154 12.60 21.02 -11.22
CA ALA A 154 13.19 21.51 -9.97
C ALA A 154 13.03 23.02 -9.76
N SER A 155 12.79 23.79 -10.83
CA SER A 155 12.46 25.22 -10.74
C SER A 155 11.06 25.47 -10.17
N GLY A 156 10.23 24.43 -10.00
CA GLY A 156 8.83 24.53 -9.57
C GLY A 156 7.88 25.09 -10.64
N ALA A 157 8.43 25.53 -11.79
CA ALA A 157 7.63 25.95 -12.93
C ALA A 157 7.06 24.73 -13.66
N VAL A 158 5.76 24.78 -13.92
CA VAL A 158 5.03 23.78 -14.71
C VAL A 158 4.57 24.47 -15.97
N ASP A 159 4.99 23.97 -17.14
CA ASP A 159 4.39 24.39 -18.40
C ASP A 159 3.01 23.73 -18.52
N VAL A 160 2.00 24.40 -17.95
CA VAL A 160 0.61 23.92 -17.92
C VAL A 160 0.03 23.69 -19.32
N CYS A 161 0.59 24.34 -20.35
CA CYS A 161 0.12 24.22 -21.73
C CYS A 161 0.49 22.88 -22.39
N SER A 162 1.46 22.15 -21.83
CA SER A 162 2.04 20.96 -22.47
C SER A 162 1.97 19.72 -21.57
N PRO A 163 0.77 19.22 -21.21
CA PRO A 163 0.64 18.01 -20.41
C PRO A 163 1.19 16.79 -21.16
N LYS A 164 1.90 15.92 -20.43
CA LYS A 164 2.40 14.64 -20.97
C LYS A 164 1.31 13.58 -21.01
N LEU A 165 0.43 13.59 -20.02
CA LEU A 165 -0.74 12.74 -19.97
C LEU A 165 -1.97 13.59 -19.74
N THR A 166 -3.05 13.23 -20.41
CA THR A 166 -4.36 13.88 -20.32
C THR A 166 -5.43 12.85 -19.97
N LEU A 167 -6.62 13.31 -19.60
CA LEU A 167 -7.75 12.43 -19.30
C LEU A 167 -8.07 11.48 -20.46
N ALA A 168 -7.84 11.90 -21.71
CA ALA A 168 -8.03 11.05 -22.88
C ALA A 168 -7.10 9.82 -22.85
N ASP A 169 -5.83 9.99 -22.45
CA ASP A 169 -4.89 8.86 -22.31
C ASP A 169 -5.41 7.84 -21.28
N PHE A 170 -6.01 8.31 -20.18
CA PHE A 170 -6.58 7.46 -19.13
C PHE A 170 -7.90 6.77 -19.49
N LYS A 171 -8.67 7.35 -20.42
CA LYS A 171 -9.90 6.73 -20.96
C LYS A 171 -9.60 5.71 -22.06
N THR A 172 -8.39 5.71 -22.61
CA THR A 172 -7.89 4.67 -23.52
C THR A 172 -7.16 3.56 -22.76
N PRO A 173 -6.96 2.37 -23.34
CA PRO A 173 -6.17 1.33 -22.68
C PRO A 173 -4.68 1.67 -22.52
N SER A 174 -4.19 2.78 -23.08
CA SER A 174 -2.78 3.18 -23.14
C SER A 174 -2.17 3.52 -21.78
N VAL A 175 -2.94 4.18 -20.91
CA VAL A 175 -2.56 4.48 -19.54
C VAL A 175 -3.74 4.20 -18.63
N ARG A 176 -3.49 3.55 -17.50
CA ARG A 176 -4.54 3.21 -16.54
C ARG A 176 -4.19 3.71 -15.14
N LEU A 177 -5.10 4.48 -14.55
CA LEU A 177 -5.09 4.77 -13.12
C LEU A 177 -5.61 3.54 -12.36
N ALA A 178 -4.70 2.65 -11.97
CA ALA A 178 -5.07 1.36 -11.38
C ALA A 178 -5.61 1.48 -9.96
N ASN A 179 -5.19 2.50 -9.21
CA ASN A 179 -5.83 2.94 -7.97
C ASN A 179 -5.33 4.31 -7.55
N ILE A 180 -6.10 4.97 -6.69
CA ILE A 180 -5.78 6.20 -5.98
C ILE A 180 -6.19 6.07 -4.50
N SER A 181 -5.48 6.78 -3.64
CA SER A 181 -5.73 6.91 -2.19
C SER A 181 -5.34 8.30 -1.73
N ALA A 182 -5.62 8.64 -0.46
CA ALA A 182 -5.19 9.90 0.13
C ALA A 182 -3.67 10.16 0.09
N GLY A 183 -2.84 9.10 0.05
CA GLY A 183 -1.37 9.21 0.09
C GLY A 183 -0.63 8.93 -1.21
N GLY A 184 -1.33 8.55 -2.27
CA GLY A 184 -0.67 8.17 -3.52
C GLY A 184 -1.56 7.44 -4.51
N LEU A 185 -0.96 7.05 -5.63
CA LEU A 185 -1.65 6.38 -6.72
C LEU A 185 -0.79 5.30 -7.38
N LYS A 186 -1.42 4.48 -8.21
CA LYS A 186 -0.75 3.51 -9.07
C LYS A 186 -1.14 3.75 -10.52
N LEU A 187 -0.15 4.01 -11.36
CA LEU A 187 -0.29 4.04 -12.81
C LEU A 187 0.14 2.70 -13.43
N VAL A 188 -0.47 2.37 -14.56
CA VAL A 188 -0.01 1.33 -15.47
C VAL A 188 0.09 1.95 -16.85
N VAL A 189 1.30 2.01 -17.39
CA VAL A 189 1.57 2.53 -18.72
C VAL A 189 1.81 1.34 -19.64
N LYS A 190 1.02 1.25 -20.72
CA LYS A 190 1.17 0.18 -21.69
C LYS A 190 2.46 0.31 -22.47
N ASN A 191 3.03 -0.82 -22.89
CA ASN A 191 4.29 -0.84 -23.64
C ASN A 191 4.30 0.12 -24.84
N ALA A 192 3.19 0.20 -25.58
CA ALA A 192 3.06 1.09 -26.74
C ALA A 192 3.25 2.58 -26.39
N LYS A 193 2.63 3.02 -25.28
CA LYS A 193 2.71 4.42 -24.81
C LYS A 193 4.02 4.70 -24.08
N LEU A 194 4.63 3.67 -23.49
CA LEU A 194 5.85 3.79 -22.69
C LEU A 194 6.98 4.49 -23.44
N ARG A 195 7.16 4.22 -24.74
CA ARG A 195 8.23 4.84 -25.55
C ARG A 195 8.14 6.36 -25.62
N GLU A 196 6.94 6.93 -25.51
CA GLU A 196 6.70 8.38 -25.54
C GLU A 196 6.97 9.05 -24.19
N VAL A 197 6.92 8.29 -23.10
CA VAL A 197 6.93 8.80 -21.72
C VAL A 197 8.01 8.19 -20.82
N ALA A 198 8.82 7.25 -21.31
CA ALA A 198 9.75 6.46 -20.52
C ALA A 198 10.77 7.29 -19.72
N GLY A 199 11.21 8.41 -20.28
CA GLY A 199 12.15 9.32 -19.61
C GLY A 199 11.61 9.94 -18.32
N ASP A 200 10.28 10.07 -18.21
CA ASP A 200 9.60 10.71 -17.09
C ASP A 200 9.30 9.74 -15.93
N PHE A 201 9.46 8.43 -16.16
CA PHE A 201 9.09 7.37 -15.22
C PHE A 201 10.30 6.55 -14.77
N GLN A 202 11.08 7.14 -13.88
CA GLN A 202 12.20 6.49 -13.19
C GLN A 202 11.99 6.52 -11.67
N LYS A 203 12.62 5.62 -10.92
CA LYS A 203 12.49 5.63 -9.46
C LYS A 203 12.99 6.97 -8.93
N GLY A 204 12.14 7.66 -8.16
CA GLY A 204 12.41 9.01 -7.65
C GLY A 204 12.00 10.15 -8.58
N SER A 205 11.61 9.89 -9.83
CA SER A 205 11.03 10.90 -10.71
C SER A 205 9.73 11.44 -10.12
N ARG A 206 9.39 12.67 -10.48
CA ARG A 206 8.25 13.39 -9.93
C ARG A 206 7.35 13.84 -11.06
N LEU A 207 6.05 13.78 -10.81
CA LEU A 207 5.03 14.37 -11.66
C LEU A 207 4.26 15.43 -10.89
N VAL A 208 3.86 16.47 -11.60
CA VAL A 208 2.75 17.33 -11.19
C VAL A 208 1.48 16.75 -11.79
N ILE A 209 0.43 16.65 -10.97
CA ILE A 209 -0.86 16.11 -11.38
C ILE A 209 -1.93 17.14 -11.02
N GLN A 210 -2.76 17.50 -11.98
CA GLN A 210 -4.00 18.22 -11.75
C GLN A 210 -5.14 17.24 -11.96
N ALA A 211 -6.00 17.10 -10.95
CA ALA A 211 -7.18 16.27 -11.06
C ALA A 211 -8.39 17.07 -10.61
N LYS A 212 -9.38 17.17 -11.50
CA LYS A 212 -10.68 17.76 -11.22
C LYS A 212 -11.74 16.68 -11.33
N VAL A 213 -12.59 16.56 -10.32
CA VAL A 213 -13.66 15.57 -10.25
C VAL A 213 -15.02 16.23 -10.34
N GLU A 214 -16.04 15.46 -10.72
CA GLU A 214 -17.41 15.92 -10.59
C GLU A 214 -17.72 16.22 -9.12
N GLY A 215 -18.53 17.25 -8.86
CA GLY A 215 -18.74 17.78 -7.51
C GLY A 215 -19.17 16.70 -6.53
N ILE A 216 -18.30 16.38 -5.56
CA ILE A 216 -18.58 15.39 -4.52
C ILE A 216 -19.27 16.10 -3.34
N PRO A 217 -20.48 15.69 -2.95
CA PRO A 217 -21.18 16.29 -1.80
C PRO A 217 -20.31 16.31 -0.55
N GLY A 218 -20.29 17.47 0.13
CA GLY A 218 -19.52 17.65 1.37
C GLY A 218 -18.02 17.89 1.18
N THR A 219 -17.53 17.97 -0.06
CA THR A 219 -16.12 18.35 -0.32
C THR A 219 -16.03 19.82 -0.72
N THR A 220 -15.06 20.54 -0.15
CA THR A 220 -14.80 21.97 -0.45
C THR A 220 -13.90 22.17 -1.66
N MET A 221 -13.29 21.10 -2.16
CA MET A 221 -12.32 21.10 -3.24
C MET A 221 -12.72 20.07 -4.32
N ASP A 222 -13.06 20.56 -5.50
CA ASP A 222 -13.35 19.78 -6.71
C ASP A 222 -12.10 19.57 -7.58
N GLU A 223 -11.05 20.35 -7.35
CA GLU A 223 -9.77 20.32 -8.05
C GLU A 223 -8.59 20.19 -7.10
N CYS A 224 -7.72 19.20 -7.30
CA CYS A 224 -6.46 19.05 -6.58
C CYS A 224 -5.25 19.18 -7.50
N TRP A 225 -4.23 19.88 -7.02
CA TRP A 225 -2.89 19.85 -7.59
C TRP A 225 -1.99 19.02 -6.69
N LEU A 226 -1.23 18.09 -7.26
CA LEU A 226 -0.42 17.13 -6.52
C LEU A 226 0.98 17.09 -7.10
N ILE A 227 1.97 16.89 -6.22
CA ILE A 227 3.30 16.44 -6.62
C ILE A 227 3.42 14.99 -6.19
N ALA A 228 3.56 14.08 -7.16
CA ALA A 228 3.68 12.65 -6.94
C ALA A 228 5.10 12.19 -7.25
N LYS A 229 5.73 11.43 -6.35
CA LYS A 229 7.07 10.85 -6.52
C LYS A 229 6.95 9.35 -6.80
N ALA A 230 7.61 8.86 -7.85
CA ALA A 230 7.68 7.43 -8.13
C ALA A 230 8.51 6.71 -7.05
N VAL A 231 7.86 5.82 -6.30
CA VAL A 231 8.48 5.03 -5.22
C VAL A 231 8.67 3.56 -5.60
N MET A 232 7.85 3.05 -6.52
CA MET A 232 7.92 1.68 -7.02
C MET A 232 7.73 1.68 -8.53
N ILE A 233 8.60 0.95 -9.23
CA ILE A 233 8.48 0.70 -10.66
C ILE A 233 8.69 -0.80 -10.88
N TYR A 234 7.79 -1.40 -11.63
CA TYR A 234 7.82 -2.82 -11.98
C TYR A 234 7.37 -3.00 -13.42
N GLU A 235 8.15 -3.71 -14.22
CA GLU A 235 7.78 -4.12 -15.58
C GLU A 235 7.16 -5.52 -15.53
N ASP A 236 6.01 -5.69 -16.16
CA ASP A 236 5.42 -7.02 -16.36
C ASP A 236 6.22 -7.81 -17.42
N PHE A 237 6.64 -9.02 -17.08
CA PHE A 237 7.48 -9.83 -17.96
C PHE A 237 6.80 -10.24 -19.27
N VAL A 238 5.47 -10.38 -19.27
CA VAL A 238 4.68 -10.87 -20.41
C VAL A 238 4.21 -9.71 -21.25
N THR A 239 3.51 -8.74 -20.66
CA THR A 239 2.91 -7.63 -21.42
C THR A 239 3.90 -6.50 -21.69
N LYS A 240 5.01 -6.45 -20.96
CA LYS A 240 5.96 -5.33 -20.99
C LYS A 240 5.33 -3.99 -20.58
N ASP A 241 4.21 -4.05 -19.87
CA ASP A 241 3.59 -2.89 -19.26
C ASP A 241 4.37 -2.48 -18.01
N VAL A 242 4.42 -1.19 -17.74
CA VAL A 242 5.14 -0.65 -16.58
C VAL A 242 4.15 -0.18 -15.54
N HIS A 243 4.23 -0.79 -14.36
CA HIS A 243 3.48 -0.42 -13.17
C HIS A 243 4.29 0.57 -12.33
N ILE A 244 3.70 1.72 -12.04
CA ILE A 244 4.35 2.81 -11.31
C ILE A 244 3.52 3.13 -10.07
N GLY A 245 4.06 2.84 -8.89
CA GLY A 245 3.50 3.31 -7.62
C GLY A 245 4.10 4.67 -7.27
N MET A 246 3.23 5.66 -7.07
CA MET A 246 3.62 7.02 -6.74
C MET A 246 3.06 7.46 -5.38
N GLU A 247 3.87 8.16 -4.61
CA GLU A 247 3.53 8.75 -3.31
C GLU A 247 3.34 10.25 -3.46
N PHE A 248 2.31 10.81 -2.84
CA PHE A 248 2.09 12.26 -2.85
C PHE A 248 3.01 12.93 -1.83
N ILE A 249 3.83 13.86 -2.30
CA ILE A 249 4.80 14.60 -1.48
C ILE A 249 4.46 16.08 -1.37
N GLY A 250 3.57 16.58 -2.22
CA GLY A 250 3.05 17.95 -2.17
C GLY A 250 1.60 18.00 -2.63
N VAL A 251 0.84 18.92 -2.03
CA VAL A 251 -0.51 19.30 -2.44
C VAL A 251 -0.54 20.80 -2.67
N GLY A 252 -1.19 21.22 -3.74
CA GLY A 252 -1.23 22.61 -4.18
C GLY A 252 -2.65 23.10 -4.36
N LYS A 253 -2.83 24.41 -4.21
CA LYS A 253 -4.03 25.11 -4.65
C LYS A 253 -3.61 26.21 -5.61
N ALA A 254 -4.25 26.26 -6.78
CA ALA A 254 -4.05 27.35 -7.71
C ALA A 254 -4.66 28.63 -7.12
N ASP A 255 -3.89 29.70 -7.15
CA ASP A 255 -4.36 31.03 -6.80
C ASP A 255 -5.28 31.54 -7.94
N PRO A 256 -6.53 31.95 -7.64
CA PRO A 256 -7.48 32.34 -8.67
C PRO A 256 -7.02 33.51 -9.54
N GLU A 257 -6.26 34.45 -8.99
CA GLU A 257 -5.84 35.69 -9.66
C GLU A 257 -4.56 35.51 -10.45
N THR A 258 -3.57 34.83 -9.86
CA THR A 258 -2.22 34.70 -10.41
C THR A 258 -1.98 33.39 -11.15
N GLN A 259 -2.89 32.42 -11.01
CA GLN A 259 -2.75 31.04 -11.53
C GLN A 259 -1.48 30.32 -11.04
N LYS A 260 -0.79 30.87 -10.03
CA LYS A 260 0.36 30.23 -9.39
C LYS A 260 -0.13 29.20 -8.39
N ILE A 261 0.58 28.09 -8.29
CA ILE A 261 0.21 27.02 -7.36
C ILE A 261 0.98 27.22 -6.05
N ALA A 262 0.24 27.41 -4.96
CA ALA A 262 0.80 27.45 -3.62
C ALA A 262 0.94 26.02 -3.09
N TRP A 263 2.17 25.51 -3.01
CA TRP A 263 2.48 24.14 -2.59
C TRP A 263 2.61 24.02 -1.07
N LYS A 264 2.01 22.96 -0.51
CA LYS A 264 2.19 22.49 0.85
C LYS A 264 2.74 21.07 0.83
N LYS A 265 3.67 20.76 1.73
CA LYS A 265 4.18 19.40 1.90
C LYS A 265 3.06 18.51 2.47
N VAL A 266 2.94 17.29 1.95
CA VAL A 266 2.02 16.29 2.50
C VAL A 266 2.59 15.76 3.82
N ALA A 267 1.77 15.76 4.87
CA ALA A 267 2.09 15.18 6.17
C ALA A 267 1.42 13.81 6.31
N ASP A 268 2.06 12.88 7.02
CA ASP A 268 1.53 11.55 7.37
C ASP A 268 1.04 10.67 6.21
N ASN A 269 1.38 11.03 4.96
CA ASN A 269 0.92 10.39 3.73
C ASN A 269 -0.60 10.37 3.58
N VAL A 270 -1.27 11.44 4.05
CA VAL A 270 -2.73 11.60 3.92
C VAL A 270 -3.05 13.01 3.47
N ILE A 271 -3.78 13.13 2.35
CA ILE A 271 -4.45 14.36 1.93
C ILE A 271 -5.93 14.18 2.23
N GLU A 272 -6.46 14.97 3.16
CA GLU A 272 -7.83 14.81 3.70
C GLU A 272 -8.90 14.86 2.60
N ASP A 273 -8.82 15.82 1.68
CA ASP A 273 -9.78 15.95 0.58
C ASP A 273 -9.80 14.69 -0.31
N LEU A 274 -8.63 14.12 -0.62
CA LEU A 274 -8.54 12.86 -1.36
C LEU A 274 -9.05 11.66 -0.55
N ALA A 275 -8.91 11.68 0.78
CA ALA A 275 -9.51 10.67 1.64
C ALA A 275 -11.04 10.71 1.52
N THR A 276 -11.63 11.90 1.51
CA THR A 276 -13.07 12.11 1.28
C THR A 276 -13.51 11.62 -0.10
N TRP A 277 -12.78 11.98 -1.16
CA TRP A 277 -13.08 11.50 -2.53
C TRP A 277 -13.09 9.98 -2.61
N THR A 278 -12.02 9.36 -2.13
CA THR A 278 -11.84 7.91 -2.21
C THR A 278 -12.83 7.14 -1.35
N HIS A 279 -13.27 7.73 -0.23
CA HIS A 279 -14.34 7.18 0.59
C HIS A 279 -15.71 7.25 -0.12
N HIS A 280 -16.04 8.39 -0.73
CA HIS A 280 -17.30 8.54 -1.47
C HIS A 280 -17.41 7.54 -2.61
N TRP A 281 -16.37 7.46 -3.46
CA TRP A 281 -16.31 6.50 -4.56
C TRP A 281 -16.43 5.04 -4.06
N HIS A 282 -15.90 4.75 -2.87
CA HIS A 282 -16.03 3.43 -2.29
C HIS A 282 -17.45 3.08 -1.89
N LEU A 283 -18.16 4.03 -1.28
CA LEU A 283 -19.58 3.87 -0.93
C LEU A 283 -20.44 3.70 -2.19
N ASP A 284 -20.16 4.45 -3.25
CA ASP A 284 -20.90 4.33 -4.51
C ASP A 284 -20.70 2.95 -5.15
N LEU A 285 -19.47 2.42 -5.17
CA LEU A 285 -19.21 1.05 -5.62
C LEU A 285 -19.97 -0.01 -4.82
N TYR A 286 -20.19 0.20 -3.51
CA TYR A 286 -21.00 -0.72 -2.70
C TYR A 286 -22.49 -0.60 -3.01
N ARG A 287 -23.00 0.63 -3.19
CA ARG A 287 -24.40 0.88 -3.56
C ARG A 287 -24.75 0.25 -4.91
N GLU A 288 -23.88 0.43 -5.90
CA GLU A 288 -24.06 -0.15 -7.24
C GLU A 288 -24.01 -1.69 -7.25
N ARG A 289 -23.26 -2.29 -6.32
CA ARG A 289 -23.13 -3.75 -6.20
C ARG A 289 -24.20 -4.41 -5.34
N GLY A 290 -25.13 -3.65 -4.76
CA GLY A 290 -26.32 -4.17 -4.08
C GLY A 290 -26.05 -5.08 -2.87
N VAL A 291 -25.07 -4.73 -2.02
CA VAL A 291 -24.83 -5.42 -0.73
C VAL A 291 -25.39 -4.62 0.44
#